data_AF-A0A8T1M0L9-F1
#
_entry.id   AF-A0A8T1M0L9-F1
#
_cell.length_a   1.000
_cell.length_b   1.000
_cell.length_c   1.000
_cell.angle_alpha   90.00
_cell.angle_beta   90.00
_cell.angle_gamma   90.00
#
_symmetry.space_group_name_H-M   'P 1'
#
loop_
_entity.id
_entity.type
_entity.pdbx_description
1 polymer ?
#
loop_
_entity_poly.entity_id
_entity_poly.type
_entity_poly.pdbx_seq_one_letter_code
_entity_poly.pdbx_strand_id
1 'polypeptide(L)'
;MLTIYFVLILLGPIEEALSRSIPTHDLCIEACGDDPHEDNILETFEVEVCRDQCDKEEKERCLAKHKGNEAEEKECWQQAYLHCMLRCGDLKSCVETCRDLHTPPGQ
;
A
#
# COMPACT_ATOMS: atom_id res chain seq x y z
N MET A 1 37.72 -23.95 28.36
CA MET A 1 36.25 -23.98 28.50
C MET A 1 35.62 -22.57 28.59
N LEU A 2 36.32 -21.49 28.19
CA LEU A 2 35.76 -20.13 28.08
C LEU A 2 35.82 -19.59 26.64
N THR A 3 36.60 -20.24 25.78
CA THR A 3 36.80 -19.87 24.37
C THR A 3 35.71 -20.40 23.43
N ILE A 4 34.99 -21.46 23.79
CA ILE A 4 33.89 -22.00 22.96
C ILE A 4 32.63 -21.14 23.10
N TYR A 5 32.40 -20.53 24.27
CA TYR A 5 31.24 -19.65 24.51
C TYR A 5 31.28 -18.37 23.66
N PHE A 6 32.47 -17.84 23.37
CA PHE A 6 32.61 -16.64 22.54
C PHE A 6 32.38 -16.89 21.04
N VAL A 7 32.58 -18.12 20.56
CA VAL A 7 32.33 -18.47 19.15
C VAL A 7 30.83 -18.53 18.85
N LEU A 8 30.01 -18.88 19.85
CA LEU A 8 28.55 -18.93 19.70
C LEU A 8 27.89 -17.54 19.71
N ILE A 9 28.58 -16.49 20.15
CA ILE A 9 28.05 -15.11 20.15
C ILE A 9 28.32 -14.41 18.81
N LEU A 10 29.31 -14.87 18.03
CA LEU A 10 29.57 -14.37 16.67
C LEU A 10 28.69 -15.01 15.60
N LEU A 11 28.05 -16.13 15.91
CA LEU A 11 26.90 -16.65 15.18
C LEU A 11 25.65 -16.06 15.83
N GLY A 12 25.51 -14.73 15.73
CA GLY A 12 24.29 -14.06 16.13
C GLY A 12 23.08 -14.71 15.45
N PRO A 13 21.91 -14.75 16.10
CA PRO A 13 20.70 -15.21 15.44
C PRO A 13 20.36 -14.19 14.33
N ILE A 14 20.71 -14.53 13.08
CA ILE A 14 20.20 -13.82 11.88
C ILE A 14 18.85 -14.41 11.46
N GLU A 15 18.17 -15.11 12.36
CA GLU A 15 16.86 -15.71 12.12
C GLU A 15 15.75 -14.81 12.62
N GLU A 16 15.70 -13.57 12.12
CA GLU A 16 14.46 -12.78 12.16
C GLU A 16 14.41 -11.65 11.13
N ALA A 17 15.30 -11.66 10.13
CA ALA A 17 14.98 -11.06 8.84
C ALA A 17 14.08 -12.04 8.08
N LEU A 18 12.86 -12.27 8.60
CA LEU A 18 11.79 -12.90 7.84
C LEU A 18 11.79 -12.30 6.45
N SER A 19 11.87 -13.17 5.44
CA SER A 19 11.56 -12.92 4.04
C SER A 19 10.18 -12.27 3.90
N ARG A 20 10.05 -11.01 4.32
CA ARG A 20 8.85 -10.20 4.15
C ARG A 20 8.84 -9.91 2.65
N SER A 21 8.19 -10.79 1.89
CA SER A 21 7.91 -10.54 0.48
C SER A 21 7.30 -9.16 0.38
N ILE A 22 7.82 -8.33 -0.52
CA ILE A 22 7.24 -7.02 -0.82
C ILE A 22 5.74 -7.24 -1.08
N PRO A 23 4.84 -6.52 -0.37
CA PRO A 23 3.41 -6.58 -0.63
C PRO A 23 3.10 -6.45 -2.12
N THR A 24 2.08 -7.18 -2.59
CA THR A 24 1.67 -7.15 -4.01
C THR A 24 1.26 -5.75 -4.46
N HIS A 25 0.73 -4.95 -3.55
CA HIS A 25 0.36 -3.55 -3.79
C HIS A 25 1.60 -2.68 -4.06
N ASP A 26 2.63 -2.77 -3.22
CA ASP A 26 3.87 -2.00 -3.40
C ASP A 26 4.55 -2.31 -4.75
N LEU A 27 4.60 -3.59 -5.14
CA LEU A 27 5.12 -3.99 -6.46
C LEU A 27 4.30 -3.41 -7.62
N CYS A 28 2.98 -3.28 -7.46
CA CYS A 28 2.12 -2.68 -8.47
C CYS A 28 2.41 -1.18 -8.60
N ILE A 29 2.53 -0.47 -7.46
CA ILE A 29 2.85 0.96 -7.43
C ILE A 29 4.22 1.23 -8.05
N GLU A 30 5.24 0.41 -7.73
CA GLU A 30 6.57 0.52 -8.33
C GLU A 30 6.54 0.32 -9.85
N ALA A 31 5.70 -0.58 -10.35
CA ALA A 31 5.57 -0.84 -11.79
C ALA A 31 4.92 0.32 -12.56
N CYS A 32 4.18 1.21 -11.89
CA CYS A 32 3.60 2.40 -12.50
C CYS A 32 4.64 3.48 -12.84
N GLY A 33 5.85 3.38 -12.28
CA GLY A 33 6.92 4.35 -12.51
C GLY A 33 6.95 5.49 -11.49
N ASP A 34 8.05 6.25 -11.55
CA ASP A 34 8.31 7.42 -10.71
C ASP A 34 7.40 8.59 -11.10
N ASP A 35 7.33 9.60 -10.23
CA ASP A 35 6.60 10.83 -10.52
C ASP A 35 7.25 11.58 -11.69
N PRO A 36 6.50 11.86 -12.78
CA PRO A 36 7.00 12.65 -13.89
C PRO A 36 7.25 14.11 -13.48
N HIS A 37 7.97 14.86 -14.31
CA HIS A 37 8.10 16.30 -14.09
C HIS A 37 6.73 16.98 -14.19
N GLU A 38 6.46 17.96 -13.32
CA GLU A 38 5.13 18.57 -13.13
C GLU A 38 4.51 19.20 -14.40
N ASP A 39 5.33 19.53 -15.40
CA ASP A 39 4.88 20.07 -16.68
C ASP A 39 4.44 18.99 -17.69
N ASN A 40 4.76 17.72 -17.44
CA ASN A 40 4.35 16.60 -18.28
C ASN A 40 2.99 16.03 -17.83
N ILE A 41 1.94 16.84 -18.01
CA ILE A 41 0.57 16.54 -17.58
C ILE A 41 0.09 15.17 -18.07
N LEU A 42 0.45 14.76 -19.29
CA LEU A 42 0.02 13.48 -19.85
C LEU A 42 0.66 12.30 -19.12
N GLU A 43 1.97 12.35 -18.90
CA GLU A 43 2.69 11.28 -18.19
C GLU A 43 2.26 11.23 -16.72
N THR A 44 2.06 12.39 -16.08
CA THR A 44 1.50 12.46 -14.71
C THR A 44 0.15 11.75 -14.64
N PHE A 45 -0.75 12.03 -15.60
CA PHE A 45 -2.05 11.39 -15.65
C PHE A 45 -1.96 9.87 -15.86
N GLU A 46 -1.06 9.39 -16.72
CA GLU A 46 -0.86 7.95 -16.95
C GLU A 46 -0.37 7.23 -15.69
N VAL A 47 0.59 7.83 -14.97
CA VAL A 47 1.12 7.28 -13.71
C VAL A 47 0.04 7.27 -12.63
N GLU A 48 -0.75 8.33 -12.49
CA GLU A 48 -1.83 8.37 -11.50
C GLU A 48 -2.93 7.34 -11.78
N VAL A 49 -3.37 7.22 -13.04
CA VAL A 49 -4.37 6.20 -13.44
C VAL A 49 -3.87 4.79 -13.14
N CYS A 50 -2.59 4.52 -13.37
CA CYS A 50 -1.99 3.22 -13.02
C CYS A 50 -2.05 2.96 -11.51
N ARG A 51 -1.66 3.93 -10.68
CA ARG A 51 -1.64 3.78 -9.21
C ARG A 51 -3.05 3.66 -8.62
N ASP A 52 -4.04 4.36 -9.19
CA ASP A 52 -5.44 4.21 -8.83
C ASP A 52 -5.96 2.79 -9.12
N GLN A 53 -5.51 2.16 -10.21
CA GLN A 53 -5.83 0.78 -10.51
C GLN A 53 -5.21 -0.18 -9.48
N CYS A 54 -3.96 0.04 -9.07
CA CYS A 54 -3.32 -0.74 -8.00
C CYS A 54 -4.09 -0.67 -6.68
N ASP A 55 -4.52 0.53 -6.27
CA ASP A 55 -5.31 0.72 -5.05
C ASP A 55 -6.66 0.02 -5.12
N LYS A 56 -7.31 0.06 -6.29
CA LYS A 56 -8.57 -0.64 -6.51
C LYS A 56 -8.40 -2.15 -6.36
N GLU A 57 -7.39 -2.73 -7.00
CA GLU A 57 -7.11 -4.16 -6.93
C GLU A 57 -6.75 -4.61 -5.51
N GLU A 58 -5.95 -3.82 -4.79
CA GLU A 58 -5.59 -4.10 -3.41
C GLU A 58 -6.83 -4.05 -2.50
N LYS A 59 -7.70 -3.06 -2.67
CA LYS A 59 -8.97 -2.97 -1.94
C LYS A 59 -9.84 -4.20 -2.20
N GLU A 60 -10.02 -4.59 -3.46
CA GLU A 60 -10.82 -5.76 -3.84
C GLU A 60 -10.24 -7.05 -3.24
N ARG A 61 -8.91 -7.21 -3.27
CA ARG A 61 -8.21 -8.33 -2.65
C ARG A 61 -8.40 -8.37 -1.13
N CYS A 62 -8.31 -7.21 -0.47
CA CYS A 62 -8.53 -7.09 0.98
C CYS A 62 -9.97 -7.47 1.34
N LEU A 63 -10.96 -6.92 0.64
CA LEU A 63 -12.38 -7.23 0.85
C LEU A 63 -12.69 -8.71 0.62
N ALA A 64 -12.13 -9.31 -0.44
CA ALA A 64 -12.31 -10.73 -0.71
C ALA A 64 -11.72 -11.62 0.39
N LYS A 65 -10.56 -11.24 0.94
CA LYS A 65 -9.89 -11.95 2.04
C LYS A 65 -10.68 -11.87 3.35
N HIS A 66 -11.31 -10.73 3.62
CA HIS A 66 -12.00 -10.45 4.88
C HIS A 66 -13.52 -10.56 4.80
N LYS A 67 -14.03 -11.23 3.75
CA LYS A 67 -15.45 -11.37 3.46
C LYS A 67 -16.25 -11.89 4.68
N GLY A 68 -17.23 -11.11 5.11
CA GLY A 68 -18.11 -11.44 6.24
C GLY A 68 -17.56 -11.00 7.59
N ASN A 69 -16.38 -10.37 7.64
CA ASN A 69 -15.88 -9.67 8.82
C ASN A 69 -15.99 -8.16 8.62
N GLU A 70 -17.10 -7.58 9.08
CA GLU A 70 -17.43 -6.17 8.89
C GLU A 70 -16.33 -5.21 9.38
N ALA A 71 -15.66 -5.55 10.50
CA ALA A 71 -14.59 -4.71 11.05
C ALA A 71 -13.37 -4.68 10.13
N GLU A 72 -12.92 -5.84 9.67
CA GLU A 72 -11.77 -5.94 8.75
C GLU A 72 -12.12 -5.41 7.35
N GLU A 73 -13.35 -5.61 6.87
CA GLU A 73 -13.82 -5.00 5.63
C GLU A 73 -13.77 -3.47 5.71
N LYS A 74 -14.22 -2.88 6.83
CA LYS A 74 -14.13 -1.43 7.06
C LYS A 74 -12.68 -0.94 7.08
N GLU A 75 -11.77 -1.71 7.66
CA GLU A 75 -10.33 -1.41 7.60
C GLU A 75 -9.80 -1.42 6.17
N CYS A 76 -10.22 -2.36 5.31
CA CYS A 76 -9.86 -2.40 3.89
C CYS A 76 -10.28 -1.10 3.16
N TRP A 77 -11.51 -0.63 3.40
CA TRP A 77 -12.00 0.63 2.83
C TRP A 77 -11.19 1.83 3.33
N GLN A 78 -10.89 1.87 4.63
CA GLN A 78 -10.11 2.95 5.24
C GLN A 78 -8.68 2.99 4.71
N GLN A 79 -8.03 1.84 4.51
CA GLN A 79 -6.69 1.76 3.92
C GLN A 79 -6.69 2.29 2.49
N ALA A 80 -7.65 1.87 1.67
CA ALA A 80 -7.77 2.35 0.30
C ALA A 80 -8.01 3.88 0.24
N TYR A 81 -8.84 4.42 1.14
CA TYR A 81 -9.02 5.87 1.28
C TYR A 81 -7.73 6.60 1.66
N LEU A 82 -6.96 6.06 2.60
CA LEU A 82 -5.69 6.65 3.04
C LEU A 82 -4.66 6.67 1.90
N HIS A 83 -4.54 5.58 1.14
CA HIS A 83 -3.63 5.53 -0.01
C HIS A 83 -3.98 6.56 -1.08
N CYS A 84 -5.27 6.70 -1.41
CA CYS A 84 -5.74 7.73 -2.33
C CYS A 84 -5.42 9.15 -1.82
N MET A 85 -5.71 9.43 -0.54
CA MET A 85 -5.46 10.75 0.05
C MET A 85 -3.98 11.15 0.08
N LEU A 86 -3.06 10.20 0.29
CA LEU A 86 -1.62 10.49 0.35
C LEU A 86 -1.10 11.15 -0.95
N ARG A 87 -1.77 10.90 -2.07
CA ARG A 87 -1.40 11.46 -3.38
C ARG A 87 -2.07 12.81 -3.67
N CYS A 88 -3.15 13.16 -2.96
CA CYS A 88 -3.92 14.37 -3.24
C CYS A 88 -3.23 15.69 -2.86
N GLY A 89 -2.21 15.65 -2.00
CA GLY A 89 -1.65 16.86 -1.39
C GLY A 89 -2.75 17.73 -0.77
N ASP A 90 -2.76 19.02 -1.11
CA ASP A 90 -3.75 20.00 -0.63
C ASP A 90 -4.99 20.15 -1.54
N LEU A 91 -5.11 19.33 -2.60
CA LEU A 91 -6.18 19.48 -3.59
C LEU A 91 -7.52 18.95 -3.06
N LYS A 92 -8.40 19.86 -2.61
CA LYS A 92 -9.72 19.53 -2.04
C LYS A 92 -10.57 18.62 -2.94
N SER A 93 -10.59 18.88 -4.25
CA SER A 93 -11.35 18.08 -5.21
C SER A 93 -10.84 16.64 -5.32
N CYS A 94 -9.54 16.42 -5.14
CA CYS A 94 -8.97 15.07 -5.09
C CYS A 94 -9.42 14.34 -3.81
N VAL A 95 -9.35 15.01 -2.65
CA VAL A 95 -9.81 14.43 -1.37
C VAL A 95 -11.29 14.05 -1.41
N GLU A 96 -12.14 14.89 -2.03
CA GLU A 96 -13.56 14.60 -2.24
C GLU A 96 -13.74 13.36 -3.13
N THR A 97 -13.00 13.27 -4.23
CA THR A 97 -13.01 12.09 -5.11
C THR A 97 -12.60 10.81 -4.38
N CYS A 98 -11.53 10.86 -3.57
CA CYS A 98 -11.13 9.72 -2.74
C CYS A 98 -12.23 9.28 -1.78
N ARG A 99 -12.96 10.23 -1.18
CA ARG A 99 -14.07 9.90 -0.29
C ARG A 99 -15.18 9.18 -1.03
N ASP A 100 -15.56 9.68 -2.21
CA ASP A 100 -16.63 9.09 -3.01
C ASP A 100 -16.28 7.66 -3.46
N LEU A 101 -15.01 7.40 -3.77
CA LEU A 101 -14.53 6.09 -4.23
C LEU A 101 -14.31 5.05 -3.11
N HIS A 102 -14.04 5.52 -1.88
CA HIS A 102 -13.57 4.67 -0.78
C HIS A 102 -14.43 4.74 0.49
N THR A 103 -15.67 5.23 0.38
CA THR A 103 -16.67 5.09 1.45
C THR A 103 -17.33 3.70 1.38
N PRO A 104 -17.41 2.94 2.49
CA PRO A 104 -18.11 1.66 2.53
C PRO A 104 -19.59 1.80 2.14
N PRO A 105 -20.19 0.81 1.46
CA PRO A 105 -21.61 0.84 1.15
C PRO A 105 -22.46 0.79 2.43
N GLY A 106 -23.46 1.67 2.52
CA GLY A 106 -24.43 1.70 3.63
C GLY A 106 -24.09 2.63 4.80
N GLN A 107 -23.14 3.56 4.63
CA GLN A 107 -22.94 4.71 5.53
C GLN A 107 -23.84 5.90 5.17
#